data_AF-A0A1S2R0Z5-F1
#
_entry.id   AF-A0A1S2R0Z5-F1
#
_cell.length_a   1.000
_cell.length_b   1.000
_cell.length_c   1.000
_cell.angle_alpha   90.00
_cell.angle_beta   90.00
_cell.angle_gamma   90.00
#
_symmetry.space_group_name_H-M   'P 1'
#
loop_
_entity.id
_entity.type
_entity.pdbx_description
1 polymer ?
#
loop_
_entity_poly.entity_id
_entity_poly.type
_entity_poly.pdbx_seq_one_letter_code
_entity_poly.pdbx_strand_id
1 'polypeptide(L)'
;MDNNQNQINHLKEQLKNTPPKIIGGYKKPGWALKVLDKISNDAVETEPDGKITAKGILEAKDQTYYPAFLTLDMSSSGQIAGVYFISEASDQFELLPFELIREFIGKPDSDLLPFKYRTLEKIEGDQIQINWPDFT
;
A
#
# COMPACT_ATOMS: atom_id res chain seq x y z
N MET A 1 4.07 -21.36 19.39
CA MET A 1 4.09 -20.09 18.63
C MET A 1 4.17 -20.37 17.13
N ASP A 2 3.72 -21.55 16.69
CA ASP A 2 4.04 -22.12 15.36
C ASP A 2 2.94 -21.92 14.30
N ASN A 3 1.78 -21.37 14.70
CA ASN A 3 0.63 -21.26 13.83
C ASN A 3 0.77 -20.13 12.78
N ASN A 4 1.44 -19.03 13.15
CA ASN A 4 1.57 -17.85 12.29
C ASN A 4 2.60 -18.06 11.16
N GLN A 5 3.73 -18.70 11.47
CA GLN A 5 4.77 -18.98 10.47
C GLN A 5 4.26 -19.95 9.38
N ASN A 6 3.50 -20.98 9.78
CA ASN A 6 2.90 -21.93 8.86
C ASN A 6 1.84 -21.27 7.96
N GLN A 7 1.05 -20.35 8.52
CA GLN A 7 0.05 -19.58 7.77
C GLN A 7 0.70 -18.66 6.72
N ILE A 8 1.77 -17.95 7.10
CA ILE A 8 2.53 -17.09 6.17
C ILE A 8 3.16 -17.92 5.05
N ASN A 9 3.76 -19.07 5.38
CA ASN A 9 4.34 -19.95 4.36
C ASN A 9 3.27 -20.48 3.41
N HIS A 10 2.10 -20.86 3.92
CA HIS A 10 0.98 -21.30 3.11
C HIS A 10 0.49 -20.22 2.13
N LEU A 11 0.32 -18.98 2.63
CA LEU A 11 -0.03 -17.81 1.81
C LEU A 11 1.00 -17.57 0.69
N LYS A 12 2.30 -17.64 1.01
CA LYS A 12 3.36 -17.49 -0.01
C LYS A 12 3.30 -18.57 -1.08
N GLU A 13 3.08 -19.82 -0.70
CA GLU A 13 2.94 -20.92 -1.68
C GLU A 13 1.70 -20.74 -2.57
N GLN A 14 0.59 -20.24 -2.02
CA GLN A 14 -0.58 -19.87 -2.83
C GLN A 14 -0.26 -18.77 -3.84
N LEU A 15 0.43 -17.70 -3.40
CA LEU A 15 0.85 -16.60 -4.28
C LEU A 15 1.85 -17.06 -5.35
N LYS A 16 2.70 -18.07 -5.09
CA LYS A 16 3.58 -18.62 -6.14
C LYS A 16 2.82 -19.40 -7.19
N ASN A 17 1.81 -20.17 -6.79
CA ASN A 17 0.98 -20.95 -7.72
C ASN A 17 0.08 -20.05 -8.57
N THR A 18 -0.40 -18.96 -7.99
CA THR A 18 -1.20 -17.94 -8.66
C THR A 18 -0.65 -16.55 -8.34
N PRO A 19 0.38 -16.08 -9.08
CA PRO A 19 1.00 -14.78 -8.84
C PRO A 19 -0.03 -13.65 -8.85
N PRO A 20 -0.05 -12.79 -7.81
CA PRO A 20 -1.00 -11.69 -7.74
C PRO A 20 -0.71 -10.68 -8.85
N LYS A 21 -1.76 -10.17 -9.47
CA LYS A 21 -1.65 -9.10 -10.46
C LYS A 21 -1.61 -7.75 -9.74
N ILE A 22 -0.42 -7.37 -9.29
CA ILE A 22 -0.21 -6.12 -8.58
C ILE A 22 -0.50 -4.92 -9.50
N ILE A 23 -1.35 -4.02 -9.01
CA ILE A 23 -1.71 -2.78 -9.68
C ILE A 23 -0.70 -1.70 -9.30
N GLY A 24 -0.08 -1.06 -10.29
CA GLY A 24 0.85 0.05 -10.07
C GLY A 24 1.95 0.11 -11.11
N GLY A 25 3.12 0.62 -10.71
CA GLY A 25 4.25 0.82 -11.61
C GLY A 25 3.97 1.89 -12.67
N TYR A 26 3.06 2.82 -12.39
CA TYR A 26 2.65 3.84 -13.34
C TYR A 26 3.71 4.93 -13.48
N LYS A 27 3.81 5.53 -14.67
CA LYS A 27 4.68 6.70 -14.90
C LYS A 27 4.09 8.02 -14.43
N LYS A 28 2.79 8.05 -14.11
CA LYS A 28 2.09 9.25 -13.67
C LYS A 28 1.24 8.94 -12.43
N PRO A 29 1.27 9.80 -11.39
CA PRO A 29 0.52 9.56 -10.16
C PRO A 29 -1.00 9.55 -10.39
N GLY A 30 -1.50 10.31 -11.37
CA GLY A 30 -2.92 10.32 -11.72
C GLY A 30 -3.50 8.97 -12.16
N TRP A 31 -2.67 8.01 -12.59
CA TRP A 31 -3.14 6.65 -12.86
C TRP A 31 -3.32 5.84 -11.58
N ALA A 32 -2.44 6.01 -10.59
CA ALA A 32 -2.64 5.43 -9.26
C ALA A 32 -3.89 6.02 -8.60
N LEU A 33 -4.10 7.34 -8.70
CA LEU A 33 -5.29 8.01 -8.18
C LEU A 33 -6.58 7.41 -8.76
N LYS A 34 -6.66 7.24 -10.08
CA LYS A 34 -7.83 6.64 -10.76
C LYS A 34 -8.16 5.23 -10.31
N VAL A 35 -7.18 4.47 -9.80
CA VAL A 35 -7.44 3.15 -9.22
C VAL A 35 -8.09 3.32 -7.85
N LEU A 36 -7.56 4.22 -7.01
CA LEU A 36 -8.09 4.50 -5.68
C LEU A 36 -9.52 5.09 -5.72
N ASP A 37 -9.84 5.90 -6.73
CA ASP A 37 -11.18 6.45 -6.97
C ASP A 37 -12.23 5.38 -7.32
N LYS A 38 -11.80 4.22 -7.84
CA LYS A 38 -12.68 3.09 -8.17
C LYS A 38 -12.99 2.20 -6.97
N ILE A 39 -12.23 2.33 -5.89
CA ILE A 39 -12.42 1.54 -4.68
C ILE A 39 -13.40 2.29 -3.79
N SER A 40 -14.54 1.67 -3.47
CA SER A 40 -15.66 2.36 -2.81
C SER A 40 -15.44 2.75 -1.34
N ASN A 41 -14.36 2.27 -0.71
CA ASN A 41 -13.99 2.63 0.66
C ASN A 41 -13.76 4.14 0.83
N ASP A 42 -13.86 4.62 2.07
CA ASP A 42 -13.51 5.99 2.38
C ASP A 42 -12.00 6.21 2.17
N ALA A 43 -11.60 7.46 1.94
CA ALA A 43 -10.19 7.78 1.75
C ALA A 43 -9.39 7.62 3.05
N VAL A 44 -10.05 7.75 4.19
CA VAL A 44 -9.50 7.60 5.55
C VAL A 44 -10.56 6.91 6.41
N GLU A 45 -10.18 5.83 7.08
CA GLU A 45 -11.02 5.06 8.00
C GLU A 45 -10.28 4.89 9.34
N THR A 46 -11.01 5.01 10.46
CA THR A 46 -10.46 4.75 11.80
C THR A 46 -10.70 3.30 12.16
N GLU A 47 -9.62 2.58 12.45
CA GLU A 47 -9.66 1.19 12.87
C GLU A 47 -10.14 1.04 14.32
N PRO A 48 -10.71 -0.12 14.72
CA PRO A 48 -11.17 -0.37 16.09
C PRO A 48 -10.08 -0.23 17.16
N ASP A 49 -8.81 -0.40 16.79
CA ASP A 49 -7.65 -0.27 17.69
C ASP A 49 -7.08 1.16 17.73
N GLY A 50 -7.72 2.12 17.07
CA GLY A 50 -7.34 3.53 17.03
C GLY A 50 -6.29 3.87 15.98
N LYS A 51 -5.87 2.91 15.15
CA LYS A 51 -5.06 3.20 13.96
C LYS A 51 -5.91 3.85 12.87
N ILE A 52 -5.25 4.44 11.90
CA ILE A 52 -5.90 5.02 10.72
C ILE A 52 -5.48 4.23 9.50
N THR A 53 -6.45 3.76 8.71
CA THR A 53 -6.20 3.23 7.37
C THR A 53 -6.53 4.31 6.35
N ALA A 54 -5.61 4.61 5.45
CA ALA A 54 -5.78 5.65 4.45
C ALA A 54 -5.38 5.18 3.06
N LYS A 55 -6.15 5.60 2.05
CA LYS A 55 -5.76 5.50 0.65
C LYS A 55 -4.56 6.41 0.40
N GLY A 56 -3.58 5.89 -0.32
CA GLY A 56 -2.38 6.64 -0.65
C GLY A 56 -1.71 6.19 -1.94
N ILE A 57 -0.81 7.05 -2.42
CA ILE A 57 0.06 6.80 -3.55
C ILE A 57 1.47 6.66 -3.02
N LEU A 58 2.12 5.54 -3.34
CA LEU A 58 3.54 5.33 -3.14
C LEU A 58 4.30 5.75 -4.39
N GLU A 59 5.37 6.52 -4.21
CA GLU A 59 6.37 6.81 -5.23
C GLU A 59 7.60 5.94 -4.95
N ALA A 60 7.91 5.05 -5.89
CA ALA A 60 9.12 4.24 -5.90
C ALA A 60 10.35 5.09 -6.26
N LYS A 61 11.54 4.62 -5.90
CA LYS A 61 12.81 5.30 -6.22
C LYS A 61 13.06 5.44 -7.74
N ASP A 62 12.53 4.53 -8.54
CA ASP A 62 12.55 4.60 -10.01
C ASP A 62 11.51 5.56 -10.61
N GLN A 63 10.83 6.37 -9.78
CA GLN A 63 9.80 7.33 -10.17
C GLN A 63 8.54 6.70 -10.76
N THR A 64 8.25 5.46 -10.37
CA THR A 64 6.94 4.84 -10.65
C THR A 64 5.99 4.92 -9.45
N TYR A 65 4.69 4.92 -9.74
CA TYR A 65 3.64 5.18 -8.76
C TYR A 65 2.75 3.96 -8.55
N TYR A 66 2.44 3.66 -7.30
CA TYR A 66 1.61 2.53 -6.88
C TYR A 66 0.47 3.02 -5.99
N PRO A 67 -0.80 2.68 -6.30
CA PRO A 67 -1.89 2.90 -5.37
C PRO A 67 -1.79 1.89 -4.22
N ALA A 68 -2.00 2.35 -3.00
CA ALA A 68 -1.85 1.55 -1.80
C ALA A 68 -2.83 1.99 -0.70
N PHE A 69 -3.04 1.11 0.26
CA PHE A 69 -3.61 1.44 1.56
C PHE A 69 -2.49 1.45 2.60
N LEU A 70 -2.48 2.48 3.43
CA LEU A 70 -1.48 2.69 4.47
C LEU A 70 -2.20 2.61 5.81
N THR A 71 -1.69 1.80 6.72
CA THR A 71 -2.13 1.83 8.12
C THR A 71 -1.13 2.64 8.91
N LEU A 72 -1.61 3.68 9.58
CA LEU A 72 -0.84 4.62 10.38
C LEU A 72 -1.15 4.41 11.86
N ASP A 73 -0.10 4.33 12.66
CA ASP A 73 -0.19 4.37 14.11
C ASP A 73 -0.12 5.82 14.60
N MET A 74 -1.29 6.36 14.94
CA MET A 74 -1.42 7.74 15.43
C MET A 74 -0.84 7.92 16.84
N SER A 75 -0.75 6.85 17.64
CA SER A 75 -0.06 6.90 18.94
C SER A 75 1.46 7.12 18.78
N SER A 76 1.99 6.71 17.62
CA SER A 76 3.38 6.89 17.20
C SER A 76 3.55 8.05 16.19
N SER A 77 2.71 9.09 16.30
CA SER A 77 2.78 10.31 15.46
C SER A 77 2.61 10.09 13.95
N GLY A 78 1.86 9.05 13.55
CA GLY A 78 1.57 8.76 12.13
C GLY A 78 2.58 7.80 11.49
N GLN A 79 3.34 7.04 12.27
CA GLN A 79 4.23 6.00 11.72
C GLN A 79 3.45 4.98 10.90
N ILE A 80 4.00 4.60 9.75
CA ILE A 80 3.43 3.53 8.93
C ILE A 80 3.59 2.20 9.69
N ALA A 81 2.46 1.64 10.11
CA ALA A 81 2.32 0.32 10.70
C ALA A 81 2.11 -0.78 9.63
N GLY A 82 1.62 -0.41 8.44
CA GLY A 82 1.42 -1.36 7.35
C GLY A 82 1.27 -0.69 5.98
N VAL A 83 1.74 -1.38 4.94
CA VAL A 83 1.59 -0.96 3.54
C VAL A 83 0.96 -2.10 2.75
N TYR A 84 -0.20 -1.83 2.15
CA TYR A 84 -0.98 -2.82 1.42
C TYR A 84 -1.11 -2.40 -0.04
N PHE A 85 -0.59 -3.22 -0.93
CA PHE A 85 -0.71 -3.04 -2.37
C PHE A 85 -2.04 -3.59 -2.86
N ILE A 86 -2.55 -3.00 -3.93
CA ILE A 86 -3.79 -3.46 -4.56
C ILE A 86 -3.45 -4.49 -5.62
N SER A 87 -4.11 -5.65 -5.56
CA SER A 87 -4.09 -6.68 -6.60
C SER A 87 -5.48 -6.81 -7.22
N GLU A 88 -5.54 -7.14 -8.51
CA GLU A 88 -6.79 -7.49 -9.18
C GLU A 88 -6.97 -9.02 -9.16
N ALA A 89 -8.07 -9.49 -8.56
CA ALA A 89 -8.43 -10.90 -8.51
C ALA A 89 -9.85 -11.09 -9.05
N SER A 90 -9.95 -11.67 -10.24
CA SER A 90 -11.19 -11.93 -11.01
C SER A 90 -12.06 -10.67 -11.19
N ASP A 91 -12.86 -10.31 -10.19
CA ASP A 91 -13.82 -9.20 -10.21
C ASP A 91 -13.72 -8.27 -8.98
N GLN A 92 -12.69 -8.46 -8.13
CA GLN A 92 -12.52 -7.68 -6.90
C GLN A 92 -11.07 -7.21 -6.73
N PHE A 93 -10.92 -6.13 -5.96
CA PHE A 93 -9.62 -5.68 -5.48
C PHE A 93 -9.26 -6.41 -4.19
N GLU A 94 -8.03 -6.89 -4.12
CA GLU A 94 -7.46 -7.47 -2.90
C GLU A 94 -6.34 -6.56 -2.37
N LEU A 95 -6.25 -6.45 -1.05
CA LEU A 95 -5.17 -5.73 -0.37
C LEU A 95 -4.15 -6.74 0.13
N LEU A 96 -2.92 -6.63 -0.37
CA LEU A 96 -1.84 -7.56 -0.05
C LEU A 96 -0.68 -6.82 0.64
N PRO A 97 -0.20 -7.28 1.80
CA PRO A 97 0.94 -6.68 2.48
C PRO A 97 2.19 -6.66 1.60
N PHE A 98 2.88 -5.52 1.54
CA PHE A 98 4.10 -5.34 0.73
C PHE A 98 5.16 -6.42 1.02
N GLU A 99 5.33 -6.79 2.28
CA GLU A 99 6.32 -7.78 2.73
C GLU A 99 6.08 -9.18 2.14
N LEU A 100 4.83 -9.47 1.77
CA LEU A 100 4.44 -10.73 1.15
C LEU A 100 4.54 -10.67 -0.38
N ILE A 101 4.31 -9.49 -0.97
CA ILE A 101 4.17 -9.36 -2.43
C ILE A 101 5.37 -8.75 -3.15
N ARG A 102 6.39 -8.26 -2.44
CA ARG A 102 7.52 -7.55 -3.07
C ARG A 102 8.22 -8.34 -4.18
N GLU A 103 8.30 -9.67 -4.05
CA GLU A 103 8.92 -10.55 -5.06
C GLU A 103 8.11 -10.66 -6.36
N PHE A 104 6.81 -10.33 -6.32
CA PHE A 104 5.90 -10.38 -7.47
C PHE A 104 5.77 -9.03 -8.18
N ILE A 105 6.33 -7.94 -7.65
CA ILE A 105 6.30 -6.61 -8.29
C ILE A 105 7.15 -6.59 -9.57
N GLY A 106 8.06 -7.56 -9.74
CA GLY A 106 8.91 -7.69 -10.93
C GLY A 106 10.03 -6.65 -11.01
N LYS A 107 10.37 -6.01 -9.87
CA LYS A 107 11.47 -5.05 -9.74
C LYS A 107 12.32 -5.37 -8.50
N PRO A 108 13.63 -5.11 -8.53
CA PRO A 108 14.46 -5.26 -7.33
C PRO A 108 14.14 -4.19 -6.29
N ASP A 109 14.33 -4.51 -5.02
CA ASP A 109 14.13 -3.57 -3.90
C ASP A 109 14.93 -2.26 -4.07
N SER A 110 16.06 -2.28 -4.79
CA SER A 110 16.90 -1.09 -5.07
C SER A 110 16.22 -0.03 -5.92
N ASP A 111 15.21 -0.42 -6.69
CA ASP A 111 14.44 0.42 -7.61
C ASP A 111 13.12 0.86 -6.98
N LEU A 112 12.63 0.08 -6.01
CA LEU A 112 11.40 0.36 -5.26
C LEU A 112 11.68 1.25 -4.06
N LEU A 113 12.65 0.88 -3.23
CA LEU A 113 12.84 1.43 -1.88
C LEU A 113 13.93 2.52 -1.83
N PRO A 114 13.79 3.48 -0.88
CA PRO A 114 12.62 3.70 -0.02
C PRO A 114 11.47 4.29 -0.82
N PHE A 115 10.23 3.88 -0.49
CA PHE A 115 9.05 4.56 -1.01
C PHE A 115 8.89 5.93 -0.33
N LYS A 116 8.50 6.94 -1.12
CA LYS A 116 7.78 8.10 -0.58
C LYS A 116 6.29 7.82 -0.66
N TYR A 117 5.49 8.47 0.17
CA TYR A 117 4.04 8.30 0.12
C TYR A 117 3.30 9.62 0.25
N ARG A 118 2.06 9.60 -0.23
CA ARG A 118 1.06 10.65 -0.01
C ARG A 118 -0.29 9.99 0.20
N THR A 119 -1.00 10.34 1.28
CA THR A 119 -2.41 9.98 1.44
C THR A 119 -3.29 10.90 0.61
N LEU A 120 -4.45 10.39 0.18
CA LEU A 120 -5.40 11.16 -0.63
C LEU A 120 -6.00 12.33 0.15
N GLU A 121 -6.25 12.13 1.44
CA GLU A 121 -6.66 13.17 2.37
C GLU A 121 -5.57 13.38 3.42
N LYS A 122 -5.48 14.61 3.92
CA LYS A 122 -4.57 14.94 5.01
C LYS A 122 -5.09 14.31 6.31
N ILE A 123 -4.24 13.55 6.98
CA ILE A 123 -4.58 12.95 8.26
C ILE A 123 -4.24 13.94 9.37
N GLU A 124 -5.23 14.32 10.18
CA GLU A 124 -5.01 15.20 11.33
C GLU A 124 -4.08 14.54 12.35
N GLY A 125 -3.03 15.25 12.76
CA GLY A 125 -2.06 14.76 13.74
C GLY A 125 -0.93 13.89 13.18
N ASP A 126 -0.93 13.57 11.87
CA ASP A 126 0.20 12.92 11.21
C ASP A 126 1.36 13.93 11.06
N GLN A 127 2.50 13.65 11.70
CA GLN A 127 3.68 14.50 11.67
C GLN A 127 4.74 14.04 10.66
N ILE A 128 4.51 12.89 10.00
CA ILE A 128 5.45 12.25 9.07
C ILE A 128 5.16 12.64 7.62
N GLN A 129 3.93 13.09 7.32
CA GLN A 129 3.58 13.73 6.04
C GLN A 129 4.25 15.11 5.88
N ILE A 130 5.58 15.12 5.77
CA ILE A 130 6.36 16.33 5.50
C ILE A 130 6.18 16.68 4.02
N ASN A 131 5.66 17.88 3.76
CA ASN A 131 5.39 18.42 2.42
C ASN A 131 4.39 17.60 1.61
N TRP A 132 3.14 17.47 2.05
CA TRP A 132 2.02 16.85 1.29
C TRP A 132 2.20 17.12 -0.21
N PRO A 133 2.79 16.18 -0.97
CA PRO A 133 3.46 16.57 -2.21
C PRO A 133 2.38 16.86 -3.23
N ASP A 134 2.26 18.13 -3.58
CA ASP A 134 1.29 18.58 -4.57
C ASP A 134 1.71 17.95 -5.91
N PHE A 135 0.88 17.07 -6.46
CA PHE A 135 1.10 16.47 -7.78
C PHE A 135 0.64 17.48 -8.86
N THR A 136 0.95 18.76 -8.69
CA THR A 136 0.70 19.83 -9.67
C THR A 136 1.78 19.86 -10.74
#